data_AF-Q0W5J1-F1
#
_entry.id   AF-Q0W5J1-F1
#
_cell.length_a   1.000
_cell.length_b   1.000
_cell.length_c   1.000
_cell.angle_alpha   90.00
_cell.angle_beta   90.00
_cell.angle_gamma   90.00
#
_symmetry.space_group_name_H-M   'P 1'
#
loop_
_entity.id
_entity.type
_entity.pdbx_description
1 polymer ?
#
loop_
_entity_poly.entity_id
_entity_poly.type
_entity_poly.pdbx_seq_one_letter_code
_entity_poly.pdbx_strand_id
1 'polypeptide(L)'
;MIVMDPEAGVRPATVICAGWLSHLPLRFKETCFGLLAEGDREIIRGFLSALRLAYPSGLIFRRRWYSIGDTAICRKTFAETRPLRRAADQIRHHCQS
;
A
#
# COMPACT_ATOMS: atom_id res chain seq x y z
N MET A 1 -4.02 -3.65 2.74
CA MET A 1 -3.24 -4.68 2.04
C MET A 1 -4.18 -5.43 1.13
N ILE A 2 -3.79 -5.54 -0.13
CA ILE A 2 -4.45 -6.27 -1.20
C ILE A 2 -3.52 -7.43 -1.52
N VAL A 3 -3.94 -8.64 -1.19
CA VAL A 3 -3.21 -9.86 -1.55
C VAL A 3 -3.82 -10.36 -2.86
N MET A 4 -2.96 -10.65 -3.83
CA MET A 4 -3.36 -11.17 -5.13
C MET A 4 -3.08 -12.66 -5.19
N ASP A 5 -4.07 -13.42 -5.64
CA ASP A 5 -3.88 -14.81 -6.04
C ASP A 5 -3.09 -14.83 -7.37
N PRO A 6 -1.94 -15.54 -7.44
CA PRO A 6 -1.16 -15.63 -8.66
C PRO A 6 -1.94 -16.19 -9.85
N GLU A 7 -2.92 -17.07 -9.62
CA GLU A 7 -3.72 -17.69 -10.69
C GLU A 7 -4.83 -16.78 -11.24
N ALA A 8 -5.17 -15.70 -10.52
CA ALA A 8 -6.22 -14.77 -10.93
C ALA A 8 -5.78 -13.80 -12.03
N GLY A 9 -4.50 -13.80 -12.41
CA GLY A 9 -3.96 -12.95 -13.48
C GLY A 9 -3.90 -11.45 -13.15
N VAL A 10 -4.31 -11.04 -11.95
CA VAL A 10 -4.29 -9.63 -11.51
C VAL A 10 -2.92 -9.27 -10.98
N ARG A 11 -2.24 -8.36 -11.67
CA ARG A 11 -0.91 -7.88 -11.26
C ARG A 11 -1.02 -6.63 -10.39
N PRO A 12 -0.09 -6.40 -9.44
CA PRO A 12 -0.03 -5.16 -8.66
C PRO A 12 -0.05 -3.91 -9.54
N ALA A 13 0.72 -3.93 -10.64
CA ALA A 13 0.79 -2.83 -11.59
C ALA A 13 -0.59 -2.46 -12.16
N THR A 14 -1.45 -3.44 -12.47
CA THR A 14 -2.80 -3.20 -13.00
C THR A 14 -3.65 -2.43 -11.99
N VAL A 15 -3.57 -2.78 -10.71
CA VAL A 15 -4.31 -2.09 -9.65
C VAL A 15 -3.77 -0.67 -9.43
N ILE A 16 -2.44 -0.50 -9.46
CA ILE A 16 -1.81 0.83 -9.35
C ILE A 16 -2.26 1.72 -10.52
N CYS A 17 -2.20 1.21 -11.75
CA CYS A 17 -2.65 1.91 -12.94
C CYS A 17 -4.12 2.30 -12.87
N ALA A 18 -5.00 1.41 -12.37
CA ALA A 18 -6.42 1.71 -12.19
C ALA A 18 -6.64 2.89 -11.23
N GLY A 19 -5.90 2.93 -10.11
CA GLY A 19 -5.97 4.05 -9.16
C GLY A 19 -5.48 5.36 -9.78
N TRP A 20 -4.37 5.31 -10.53
CA TRP A 20 -3.77 6.48 -11.18
C TRP A 20 -4.65 7.04 -12.31
N LEU A 21 -5.15 6.19 -13.20
CA LEU A 21 -6.05 6.57 -14.30
C LEU A 21 -7.38 7.13 -13.81
N SER A 22 -7.81 6.73 -12.61
CA SER A 22 -9.01 7.26 -11.96
C SER A 22 -8.74 8.56 -11.17
N HIS A 23 -7.52 9.11 -11.26
CA HIS A 23 -7.07 10.31 -10.53
C HIS A 23 -7.33 10.25 -9.01
N LEU A 24 -7.31 9.04 -8.42
CA LEU A 24 -7.57 8.89 -7.00
C LEU A 24 -6.31 9.28 -6.20
N PRO A 25 -6.45 10.04 -5.10
CA PRO A 25 -5.34 10.41 -4.22
C PRO A 25 -4.93 9.23 -3.32
N LEU A 26 -4.62 8.09 -3.94
CA LEU A 26 -4.19 6.87 -3.26
C LEU A 26 -2.68 6.68 -3.41
N ARG A 27 -2.04 6.30 -2.31
CA ARG A 27 -0.65 5.89 -2.28
C ARG A 27 -0.58 4.38 -2.38
N PHE A 28 0.38 3.90 -3.18
CA PHE A 28 0.60 2.47 -3.38
C PHE A 28 2.03 2.09 -3.03
N LYS A 29 2.22 0.87 -2.53
CA LYS A 29 3.53 0.25 -2.35
C LYS A 29 3.44 -1.23 -2.58
N GLU A 30 4.20 -1.71 -3.56
CA GLU A 30 4.35 -3.13 -3.82
C GLU A 30 5.18 -3.80 -2.72
N THR A 31 4.83 -5.05 -2.44
CA THR A 31 5.48 -5.91 -1.45
C THR A 31 5.57 -7.32 -2.02
N CYS A 32 6.43 -8.16 -1.45
CA CYS A 32 6.57 -9.56 -1.86
C CYS A 32 5.26 -10.38 -1.74
N PHE A 33 4.27 -9.87 -1.00
CA PHE A 33 3.01 -10.58 -0.73
C PHE A 33 1.78 -9.90 -1.37
N GLY A 34 2.00 -8.90 -2.24
CA GLY A 34 0.93 -8.15 -2.90
C GLY A 34 1.11 -6.63 -2.75
N LEU A 35 0.01 -5.90 -2.63
CA LEU A 35 -0.01 -4.44 -2.74
C LEU A 35 -0.54 -3.77 -1.46
N LEU A 36 0.15 -2.73 -1.02
CA LEU A 36 -0.38 -1.80 -0.03
C LEU A 36 -1.04 -0.63 -0.76
N ALA A 37 -2.22 -0.25 -0.28
CA ALA A 37 -2.95 0.93 -0.72
C ALA A 37 -3.32 1.74 0.52
N GLU A 38 -3.13 3.05 0.46
CA GLU A 38 -3.36 4.00 1.55
C GLU A 38 -3.97 5.29 1.00
N GLY A 39 -4.90 5.90 1.73
CA GLY A 39 -5.54 7.16 1.39
C GLY A 39 -6.80 7.35 2.22
N ASP A 40 -7.60 8.35 1.87
CA ASP A 40 -8.85 8.64 2.57
C ASP A 40 -9.79 7.44 2.63
N ARG A 41 -10.46 7.27 3.78
CA ARG A 41 -11.26 6.09 4.09
C ARG A 41 -12.37 5.84 3.06
N GLU A 42 -13.03 6.90 2.62
CA GLU A 42 -14.14 6.79 1.66
C GLU A 42 -13.62 6.47 0.27
N ILE A 43 -12.54 7.14 -0.15
CA ILE A 43 -11.88 6.93 -1.44
C ILE A 43 -11.36 5.49 -1.54
N ILE A 44 -10.62 5.02 -0.53
CA ILE A 44 -10.09 3.66 -0.55
C ILE A 44 -11.21 2.63 -0.51
N ARG A 45 -12.29 2.86 0.26
CA ARG A 45 -13.43 1.93 0.31
C ARG A 45 -14.15 1.85 -1.04
N GLY A 46 -14.34 2.99 -1.72
CA GLY A 46 -14.91 3.04 -3.06
C GLY A 46 -14.04 2.28 -4.07
N PHE A 47 -12.74 2.56 -4.05
CA PHE A 47 -11.77 1.88 -4.91
C PHE A 47 -11.72 0.36 -4.70
N LEU A 48 -11.67 -0.11 -3.45
CA LEU A 48 -11.68 -1.55 -3.16
C LEU A 48 -12.99 -2.22 -3.57
N SER A 49 -14.12 -1.50 -3.51
CA SER A 49 -15.41 -2.00 -3.99
C SER A 49 -15.41 -2.15 -5.51
N ALA A 50 -14.87 -1.16 -6.24
CA ALA A 50 -14.71 -1.24 -7.70
C ALA A 50 -13.79 -2.41 -8.12
N LEU A 51 -12.67 -2.60 -7.41
CA LEU A 51 -11.77 -3.74 -7.65
C LEU A 51 -12.45 -5.10 -7.41
N ARG A 52 -13.32 -5.22 -6.39
CA ARG A 52 -14.08 -6.45 -6.15
C ARG A 52 -15.05 -6.77 -7.29
N LEU A 53 -15.63 -5.76 -7.92
CA LEU A 53 -16.52 -5.95 -9.06
C LEU A 53 -15.74 -6.33 -10.32
N ALA A 54 -14.59 -5.69 -10.55
CA ALA A 54 -13.72 -5.98 -11.70
C ALA A 54 -13.02 -7.34 -11.58
N TYR A 55 -12.68 -7.74 -10.35
CA TYR A 55 -11.99 -8.99 -10.04
C TYR A 55 -12.73 -9.74 -8.92
N PRO A 56 -13.83 -10.44 -9.26
CA PRO A 56 -14.69 -11.12 -8.27
C PRO A 56 -13.96 -12.18 -7.45
N SER A 57 -12.95 -12.80 -8.05
CA SER A 57 -12.07 -13.78 -7.43
C SER A 57 -10.61 -13.31 -7.50
N GLY A 58 -9.80 -13.77 -6.55
CA GLY A 58 -8.35 -13.58 -6.59
C GLY A 58 -7.80 -12.33 -5.90
N LEU A 59 -8.66 -11.47 -5.34
CA LEU A 59 -8.23 -10.35 -4.49
C LEU A 59 -8.73 -10.52 -3.05
N ILE A 60 -7.79 -10.55 -2.11
CA ILE A 60 -8.08 -10.59 -0.67
C ILE A 60 -7.68 -9.26 -0.04
N PHE A 61 -8.65 -8.62 0.61
CA PHE A 61 -8.45 -7.32 1.26
C PHE A 61 -8.28 -7.49 2.77
N ARG A 62 -7.21 -6.91 3.31
CA ARG A 62 -6.91 -6.87 4.74
C ARG A 62 -6.58 -5.44 5.16
N ARG A 63 -7.24 -4.95 6.21
CA ARG A 63 -6.88 -3.68 6.83
C ARG A 63 -5.52 -3.83 7.49
N ARG A 64 -4.69 -2.80 7.36
CA ARG A 64 -3.39 -2.70 8.04
C ARG A 64 -3.46 -1.51 9.01
N TRP A 65 -2.83 -1.65 10.17
CA TRP A 65 -2.89 -0.64 11.25
C TRP A 65 -1.73 0.36 11.22
N TYR A 66 -0.97 0.40 10.13
CA TYR A 66 0.20 1.24 9.97
C TYR A 66 0.37 1.69 8.53
N SER A 67 1.01 2.86 8.38
CA SER A 67 1.22 3.49 7.08
C SER A 67 2.27 2.76 6.23
N ILE A 68 2.17 2.92 4.92
CA ILE A 68 3.17 2.54 3.91
C ILE A 68 4.59 3.06 4.27
N GLY A 69 4.66 4.22 4.93
CA GLY A 69 5.90 4.86 5.38
C GLY A 69 6.35 4.49 6.79
N ASP A 70 5.63 3.63 7.52
CA ASP A 70 6.00 3.31 8.91
C ASP A 70 7.29 2.47 8.95
N THR A 71 8.36 3.14 9.36
CA THR A 71 9.72 2.60 9.41
C THR A 71 9.97 1.70 10.61
N ALA A 72 9.12 1.76 11.65
CA ALA A 72 9.25 0.91 12.83
C ALA A 72 8.92 -0.56 12.52
N ILE A 73 8.09 -0.79 11.50
CA ILE A 73 7.55 -2.11 11.19
C ILE A 73 8.35 -2.79 10.06
N CYS A 74 8.98 -2.03 9.17
CA CYS A 74 9.77 -2.62 8.09
C CYS A 74 11.25 -2.79 8.47
N ARG A 75 11.53 -3.79 9.32
CA ARG A 75 12.89 -4.11 9.79
C ARG A 75 13.88 -4.37 8.63
N LYS A 76 13.44 -4.95 7.52
CA LYS A 76 14.31 -5.34 6.39
C LYS A 76 14.70 -4.18 5.47
N THR A 77 13.85 -3.15 5.30
CA THR A 77 14.18 -1.99 4.44
C THR A 77 15.22 -1.06 5.05
N PHE A 78 15.38 -1.03 6.38
CA PHE A 78 16.29 -0.10 7.08
C PHE A 78 17.46 -0.79 7.81
N ALA A 79 17.54 -2.12 7.82
CA ALA A 79 18.68 -2.83 8.40
C ALA A 79 19.94 -2.73 7.53
N GLU A 80 19.80 -2.65 6.20
CA GLU A 80 20.94 -2.62 5.25
C GLU A 80 21.36 -1.20 4.83
N THR A 81 20.55 -0.17 5.10
CA THR A 81 20.81 1.22 4.67
C THR A 81 20.92 2.18 5.86
N ARG A 82 22.11 2.23 6.47
CA ARG A 82 22.48 3.19 7.54
C ARG A 82 22.05 4.65 7.31
N PRO A 83 22.08 5.25 6.10
CA PRO A 83 21.69 6.66 5.94
C PRO A 83 20.18 6.93 6.13
N LEU A 84 19.30 5.91 5.99
CA LEU A 84 17.85 6.12 6.09
C LEU A 84 17.31 6.12 7.53
N ARG A 85 18.09 5.65 8.51
CA ARG A 85 17.71 5.76 9.94
C ARG A 85 17.61 7.21 10.40
N ARG A 86 18.57 8.06 10.00
CA ARG A 86 18.56 9.49 10.35
C ARG A 86 17.33 10.20 9.78
N ALA A 87 16.98 9.92 8.52
CA ALA A 87 15.78 10.48 7.90
C ALA A 87 14.49 10.01 8.61
N ALA A 88 14.43 8.74 9.01
CA ALA A 88 13.29 8.18 9.74
C ALA A 88 13.13 8.74 11.17
N ASP A 89 14.23 9.09 11.83
CA ASP A 89 14.19 9.77 13.13
C ASP A 89 13.75 11.24 12.96
N GLN A 90 14.20 11.91 11.90
CA GLN A 90 13.83 13.29 11.58
C GLN A 90 12.34 13.44 11.24
N ILE A 91 11.77 12.50 10.47
CA ILE A 91 10.33 12.44 10.18
C ILE A 91 9.52 12.18 11.47
N ARG A 92 10.02 11.31 12.36
CA ARG A 92 9.37 11.06 13.67
C ARG A 92 9.28 12.31 14.53
N HIS A 93 10.31 13.15 14.53
CA HIS A 93 10.27 14.42 15.25
C HIS A 93 9.28 15.44 14.64
N HIS A 94 9.17 15.49 13.31
CA HIS A 94 8.25 16.42 12.64
C HIS A 94 6.78 16.02 12.73
N CYS A 95 6.46 14.73 12.82
CA CYS A 95 5.06 14.28 12.97
C CYS A 95 4.52 14.35 14.41
N GLN A 96 5.34 14.77 15.38
CA GLN A 96 4.96 14.96 16.78
C GLN A 96 4.77 16.44 17.16
N SER A 97 4.84 17.36 16.18
CA SER A 97 4.65 18.81 16.34
C SER A 97 3.27 19.26 15.88
#